data_AF-Q0V0J0-F1
#
_entry.id   AF-Q0V0J0-F1
#
_cell.length_a   1.000
_cell.length_b   1.000
_cell.length_c   1.000
_cell.angle_alpha   90.00
_cell.angle_beta   90.00
_cell.angle_gamma   90.00
#
_symmetry.space_group_name_H-M   'P 1'
#
loop_
_entity.id
_entity.type
_entity.pdbx_description
1 polymer ?
#
loop_
_entity_poly.entity_id
_entity_poly.type
_entity_poly.pdbx_seq_one_letter_code
_entity_poly.pdbx_strand_id
1 'polypeptide(L)'
;MSTEDSFVQVFASLGLNDTFGPGPGVARLPTSSANGAPLAARKQVQLHHPSAASAIKANKDVTLWLQQNRPDVLAQMAQQGNHANMGMLPANVAPPIPGVPVNFVAPQAPMVRHYGGLAKKLKHWNLQMTQQMIDANEQLFSADQELRSANQQVSDLKYQLVAQNGLQRRQNQKSSTAFSASVAYVKSPSHDLSAKRFAVRSNEPTLVAPSPTRSISASSSGPPATRTTPYLPSTPNQHAGKRHHRTATPEQREIRSIMQAPVYTLGMDPQTDRGLLSDFFEAIKNWASDYTVHLCTLSAEQLHNLAVHSAIASGLGPPSKLMMLVTEKDMLIAMVTAVVSRYIFARTIDEHGLYLSGHANAQITEQLAYEWTQLLPSEHEKKDELLQRQRAIYTAIKAQSDHKSWRTTCAQIFTDSLLSSLDGLLTRTLPPHVLKYRAHVIQELFVKGYRIGFRLRMAAVRWDFHWPLHGATFGGSTMVNESRMLYGDVMRTMREVIANEEEHVVRFSISPTIRKKDWGVGGGGAAQVVHSGLVLLTRRGWL
;
A
#
# COMPACT_ATOMS: atom_id res chain seq x y z
N MET A 1 14.03 -17.19 -16.16
CA MET A 1 14.51 -15.81 -15.95
C MET A 1 13.46 -15.09 -15.11
N SER A 2 13.68 -14.99 -13.79
CA SER A 2 12.71 -14.36 -12.87
C SER A 2 12.80 -12.83 -12.97
N THR A 3 11.66 -12.20 -13.22
CA THR A 3 11.51 -10.77 -13.51
C THR A 3 11.54 -9.87 -12.28
N GLU A 4 11.68 -10.42 -11.06
CA GLU A 4 11.69 -9.61 -9.83
C GLU A 4 13.02 -8.86 -9.60
N ASP A 5 14.15 -9.43 -10.04
CA ASP A 5 15.48 -8.82 -9.87
C ASP A 5 15.78 -7.67 -10.85
N SER A 6 15.02 -7.57 -11.95
CA SER A 6 15.17 -6.49 -12.94
C SER A 6 14.55 -5.16 -12.45
N PHE A 7 13.61 -5.21 -11.49
CA PHE A 7 12.87 -4.01 -11.08
C PHE A 7 13.72 -3.01 -10.30
N VAL A 8 14.65 -3.44 -9.45
CA VAL A 8 15.53 -2.51 -8.71
C VAL A 8 16.58 -1.87 -9.64
N GLN A 9 17.03 -2.58 -10.68
CA GLN A 9 18.01 -2.05 -11.63
C GLN A 9 17.42 -1.02 -12.62
N VAL A 10 16.18 -1.18 -13.07
CA VAL A 10 15.54 -0.23 -14.00
C VAL A 10 15.25 1.13 -13.33
N PHE A 11 15.03 1.16 -12.01
CA PHE A 11 14.80 2.41 -11.28
C PHE A 11 16.10 3.11 -10.83
N ALA A 12 17.20 2.39 -10.66
CA ALA A 12 18.52 3.01 -10.47
C ALA A 12 19.01 3.75 -11.72
N SER A 13 18.58 3.35 -12.92
CA SER A 13 18.99 3.97 -14.19
C SER A 13 18.24 5.26 -14.58
N LEU A 14 17.31 5.75 -13.76
CA LEU A 14 16.50 6.96 -14.05
C LEU A 14 16.90 8.22 -13.27
N GLY A 15 18.14 8.33 -12.79
CA GLY A 15 18.75 9.64 -12.52
C GLY A 15 19.44 9.81 -11.17
N LEU A 16 20.61 9.18 -11.02
CA LEU A 16 21.65 9.63 -10.10
C LEU A 16 23.03 9.45 -10.75
N ASN A 17 23.40 10.38 -11.63
CA ASN A 17 24.80 10.78 -11.78
C ASN A 17 24.90 12.22 -11.27
N ASP A 18 25.83 12.40 -10.33
CA ASP A 18 26.36 13.67 -9.82
C ASP A 18 25.43 14.64 -9.08
N THR A 19 25.42 14.55 -7.74
CA THR A 19 25.83 15.63 -6.81
C THR A 19 25.37 15.34 -5.38
N PHE A 20 26.23 14.76 -4.54
CA PHE A 20 26.14 14.93 -3.09
C PHE A 20 27.56 15.09 -2.52
N GLY A 21 27.85 16.31 -2.04
CA GLY A 21 29.07 16.63 -1.31
C GLY A 21 29.10 16.01 0.08
N PRO A 22 30.27 15.94 0.73
CA PRO A 22 30.41 15.30 2.03
C PRO A 22 29.74 16.12 3.14
N GLY A 23 28.75 15.53 3.81
CA GLY A 23 28.18 16.07 5.05
C GLY A 23 29.15 15.90 6.24
N PRO A 24 29.01 16.73 7.30
CA PRO A 24 29.99 16.82 8.37
C PRO A 24 29.93 15.62 9.34
N GLY A 25 31.08 15.37 9.95
CA GLY A 25 31.42 14.19 10.75
C GLY A 25 30.48 13.91 11.92
N VAL A 26 30.28 12.60 12.14
CA VAL A 26 29.51 12.01 13.23
C VAL A 26 30.28 12.18 14.55
N ALA A 27 29.66 12.85 15.52
CA ALA A 27 30.12 12.84 16.91
C ALA A 27 29.81 11.48 17.56
N ARG A 28 30.84 10.82 18.09
CA ARG A 28 30.69 9.64 18.96
C ARG A 28 30.09 10.05 20.30
N LEU A 29 29.04 9.35 20.73
CA LEU A 29 28.59 9.34 22.12
C LEU A 29 28.92 7.99 22.80
N PRO A 30 29.15 7.99 24.12
CA PRO A 30 29.74 6.86 24.82
C PRO A 30 28.71 5.80 25.21
N THR A 31 29.17 4.56 25.23
CA THR A 31 28.49 3.40 25.79
C THR A 31 28.49 3.47 27.32
N SER A 32 27.33 3.37 27.96
CA SER A 32 27.24 2.94 29.36
C SER A 32 26.34 1.73 29.48
N SER A 33 26.90 0.72 30.15
CA SER A 33 26.24 -0.50 30.59
C SER A 33 25.54 -0.23 31.92
N ALA A 34 24.31 -0.72 32.10
CA ALA A 34 23.80 -1.04 33.42
C ALA A 34 22.68 -2.09 33.34
N ASN A 35 22.95 -3.21 34.01
CA ASN A 35 22.04 -4.30 34.36
C ASN A 35 20.87 -3.80 35.23
N GLY A 36 19.71 -4.48 35.15
CA GLY A 36 18.73 -4.47 36.24
C GLY A 36 17.26 -4.65 35.81
N ALA A 37 16.80 -5.89 35.77
CA ALA A 37 15.39 -6.28 35.94
C ALA A 37 15.40 -7.56 36.81
N PRO A 38 14.27 -8.06 37.39
CA PRO A 38 12.88 -7.61 37.23
C PRO A 38 12.03 -7.63 38.53
N LEU A 39 10.77 -7.16 38.47
CA LEU A 39 9.65 -7.79 39.18
C LEU A 39 8.30 -7.38 38.58
N ALA A 40 7.53 -8.40 38.18
CA ALA A 40 6.27 -8.30 37.46
C ALA A 40 5.07 -8.23 38.42
N ALA A 41 4.13 -7.34 38.14
CA ALA A 41 2.79 -7.37 38.73
C ALA A 41 1.76 -7.62 37.61
N ARG A 42 1.19 -8.82 37.61
CA ARG A 42 0.22 -9.34 36.63
C ARG A 42 -1.19 -8.93 37.06
N LYS A 43 -1.82 -7.97 36.37
CA LYS A 43 -3.26 -7.66 36.50
C LYS A 43 -4.06 -8.54 35.52
N GLN A 44 -4.96 -9.37 36.05
CA GLN A 44 -5.97 -10.08 35.27
C GLN A 44 -6.99 -9.08 34.71
N VAL A 45 -7.26 -9.15 33.40
CA VAL A 45 -8.35 -8.45 32.74
C VAL A 45 -9.48 -9.45 32.51
N GLN A 46 -10.64 -9.19 33.13
CA GLN A 46 -11.88 -9.94 32.95
C GLN A 46 -12.51 -9.54 31.61
N LEU A 47 -12.74 -10.52 30.72
CA LEU A 47 -13.47 -10.35 29.48
C LEU A 47 -14.98 -10.48 29.75
N HIS A 48 -15.73 -9.40 29.52
CA HIS A 48 -17.19 -9.41 29.50
C HIS A 48 -17.70 -9.89 28.12
N HIS A 49 -18.43 -11.01 28.10
CA HIS A 49 -19.20 -11.44 26.93
C HIS A 49 -20.55 -10.69 26.86
N PRO A 50 -21.04 -10.31 25.66
CA PRO A 50 -22.37 -9.73 25.50
C PRO A 50 -23.47 -10.78 25.74
N SER A 51 -24.51 -10.35 26.46
CA SER A 51 -25.68 -11.14 26.86
C SER A 51 -26.52 -11.61 25.66
N ALA A 52 -27.00 -12.85 25.70
CA ALA A 52 -27.90 -13.48 24.72
C ALA A 52 -29.17 -12.66 24.39
N ALA A 53 -29.54 -11.69 25.23
CA ALA A 53 -30.67 -10.80 25.00
C ALA A 53 -30.48 -9.87 23.78
N SER A 54 -29.24 -9.48 23.43
CA SER A 54 -28.99 -8.61 22.27
C SER A 54 -29.11 -9.35 20.93
N ALA A 55 -28.74 -10.63 20.89
CA ALA A 55 -28.87 -11.49 19.71
C ALA A 55 -30.35 -11.80 19.38
N ILE A 56 -31.18 -11.99 20.41
CA ILE A 56 -32.62 -12.28 20.23
C ILE A 56 -33.37 -11.05 19.68
N LYS A 57 -32.98 -9.83 20.07
CA LYS A 57 -33.59 -8.59 19.58
C LYS A 57 -33.26 -8.33 18.11
N ALA A 58 -32.00 -8.52 17.71
CA ALA A 58 -31.56 -8.37 16.32
C ALA A 58 -32.29 -9.32 15.34
N ASN A 59 -32.57 -10.56 15.76
CA ASN A 59 -33.30 -11.52 14.93
C ASN A 59 -34.78 -11.16 14.73
N LYS A 60 -35.43 -10.56 15.74
CA LYS A 60 -36.81 -10.07 15.60
C LYS A 60 -36.89 -8.90 14.63
N ASP A 61 -35.95 -7.96 14.70
CA ASP A 61 -35.94 -6.77 13.85
C ASP A 61 -35.71 -7.11 12.37
N VAL A 62 -34.85 -8.10 12.07
CA VAL A 62 -34.62 -8.59 10.69
C VAL A 62 -35.84 -9.31 10.13
N THR A 63 -36.50 -10.13 10.94
CA THR A 63 -37.71 -10.86 10.50
C THR A 63 -38.85 -9.90 10.20
N LEU A 64 -39.05 -8.88 11.05
CA LEU A 64 -40.09 -7.87 10.89
C LEU A 64 -39.81 -6.97 9.66
N TRP A 65 -38.54 -6.64 9.43
CA TRP A 65 -38.12 -5.89 8.24
C TRP A 65 -38.33 -6.70 6.95
N LEU A 66 -37.97 -7.98 6.92
CA LEU A 66 -38.21 -8.87 5.77
C LEU A 66 -39.70 -9.04 5.49
N GLN A 67 -40.52 -9.17 6.53
CA GLN A 67 -41.97 -9.27 6.39
C GLN A 67 -42.59 -8.00 5.80
N GLN A 68 -42.08 -6.82 6.16
CA GLN A 68 -42.58 -5.53 5.66
C GLN A 68 -42.07 -5.18 4.26
N ASN A 69 -40.82 -5.51 3.95
CA ASN A 69 -40.14 -4.96 2.77
C ASN A 69 -39.85 -6.01 1.69
N ARG A 70 -39.74 -7.31 2.04
CA ARG A 70 -39.31 -8.40 1.14
C ARG A 70 -40.03 -9.73 1.45
N PRO A 71 -41.37 -9.79 1.36
CA PRO A 71 -42.13 -11.00 1.66
C PRO A 71 -41.80 -12.18 0.72
N ASP A 72 -41.31 -11.89 -0.48
CA ASP A 72 -40.78 -12.84 -1.47
C ASP A 72 -39.59 -13.65 -0.94
N VAL A 73 -38.65 -12.96 -0.27
CA VAL A 73 -37.44 -13.56 0.30
C VAL A 73 -37.81 -14.43 1.50
N LEU A 74 -38.73 -13.95 2.35
CA LEU A 74 -39.20 -14.70 3.50
C LEU A 74 -39.92 -16.00 3.07
N ALA A 75 -40.70 -15.95 1.98
CA ALA A 75 -41.34 -17.13 1.39
C ALA A 75 -40.32 -18.12 0.80
N GLN A 76 -39.27 -17.65 0.14
CA GLN A 76 -38.19 -18.50 -0.36
C GLN A 76 -37.42 -19.18 0.78
N MET A 77 -37.13 -18.46 1.86
CA MET A 77 -36.46 -19.03 3.04
C MET A 77 -37.33 -20.12 3.70
N ALA A 78 -38.65 -19.91 3.78
CA ALA A 78 -39.58 -20.91 4.27
C ALA A 78 -39.65 -22.16 3.36
N GLN A 79 -39.56 -21.98 2.04
CA GLN A 79 -39.51 -23.09 1.09
C GLN A 79 -38.18 -23.87 1.16
N GLN A 80 -37.06 -23.18 1.36
CA GLN A 80 -35.74 -23.82 1.50
C GLN A 80 -35.57 -24.56 2.83
N GLY A 81 -36.28 -24.15 3.88
CA GLY A 81 -36.31 -24.86 5.18
C GLY A 81 -37.01 -26.23 5.14
N ASN A 82 -37.79 -26.54 4.09
CA ASN A 82 -38.59 -27.76 4.00
C ASN A 82 -37.95 -28.90 3.17
N HIS A 83 -36.70 -28.76 2.71
CA HIS A 83 -36.03 -29.80 1.91
C HIS A 83 -35.15 -30.79 2.71
N ALA A 84 -35.27 -30.81 4.04
CA ALA A 84 -34.61 -31.79 4.90
C ALA A 84 -35.56 -32.92 5.35
N ASN A 85 -36.26 -33.56 4.40
CA ASN A 85 -36.78 -34.93 4.50
C ASN A 85 -37.68 -35.19 3.28
N MET A 86 -37.34 -36.19 2.46
CA MET A 86 -38.29 -37.00 1.69
C MET A 86 -37.51 -38.05 0.91
N GLY A 87 -37.39 -39.24 1.52
CA GLY A 87 -37.15 -40.47 0.80
C GLY A 87 -38.47 -41.10 0.35
N MET A 88 -38.35 -41.99 -0.63
CA MET A 88 -39.35 -42.94 -1.13
C MET A 88 -40.39 -42.42 -2.12
N LEU A 89 -40.27 -42.95 -3.35
CA LEU A 89 -41.29 -43.07 -4.39
C LEU A 89 -42.55 -43.77 -3.85
N PRO A 90 -43.69 -43.60 -4.53
CA PRO A 90 -44.39 -44.80 -4.98
C PRO A 90 -44.83 -44.76 -6.45
N ALA A 91 -45.12 -45.98 -6.89
CA ALA A 91 -45.40 -46.44 -8.23
C ALA A 91 -46.77 -45.99 -8.80
N ASN A 92 -46.81 -46.00 -10.14
CA ASN A 92 -47.93 -46.32 -11.03
C ASN A 92 -49.33 -46.47 -10.42
N VAL A 93 -50.30 -45.66 -10.88
CA VAL A 93 -51.55 -46.11 -11.53
C VAL A 93 -52.07 -44.96 -12.42
N ALA A 94 -52.25 -45.21 -13.72
CA ALA A 94 -53.06 -44.35 -14.59
C ALA A 94 -54.30 -45.15 -15.05
N PRO A 95 -55.51 -44.56 -15.04
CA PRO A 95 -56.72 -45.24 -15.51
C PRO A 95 -56.82 -45.22 -17.06
N PRO A 96 -57.57 -46.16 -17.67
CA PRO A 96 -57.62 -46.31 -19.12
C PRO A 96 -58.56 -45.29 -19.76
N ILE A 97 -58.12 -44.72 -20.89
CA ILE A 97 -58.97 -43.97 -21.83
C ILE A 97 -59.38 -44.94 -22.96
N PRO A 98 -60.67 -45.19 -23.19
CA PRO A 98 -61.13 -45.99 -24.32
C PRO A 98 -61.41 -45.11 -25.54
N GLY A 99 -60.86 -45.50 -26.69
CA GLY A 99 -61.26 -45.01 -28.01
C GLY A 99 -60.14 -44.29 -28.77
N VAL A 100 -59.55 -45.00 -29.73
CA VAL A 100 -59.26 -44.58 -31.13
C VAL A 100 -58.16 -45.51 -31.70
N PRO A 101 -58.27 -45.96 -32.97
CA PRO A 101 -57.50 -47.10 -33.46
C PRO A 101 -56.36 -46.72 -34.44
N VAL A 102 -55.42 -47.66 -34.58
CA VAL A 102 -54.70 -48.05 -35.82
C VAL A 102 -53.43 -47.27 -36.26
N ASN A 103 -52.37 -48.08 -36.38
CA ASN A 103 -51.17 -48.02 -37.24
C ASN A 103 -50.14 -46.92 -37.05
N PHE A 104 -49.00 -47.29 -36.46
CA PHE A 104 -47.68 -47.00 -37.07
C PHE A 104 -46.67 -48.09 -36.67
N VAL A 105 -46.15 -48.79 -37.68
CA VAL A 105 -45.07 -49.77 -37.57
C VAL A 105 -43.74 -48.99 -37.58
N ALA A 106 -42.87 -49.26 -36.61
CA ALA A 106 -41.45 -48.92 -36.66
C ALA A 106 -40.62 -50.13 -36.20
N PRO A 107 -39.46 -50.40 -36.84
CA PRO A 107 -38.79 -51.69 -36.77
C PRO A 107 -38.06 -51.91 -35.44
N GLN A 108 -37.99 -53.18 -35.01
CA GLN A 108 -37.19 -53.60 -33.88
C GLN A 108 -35.70 -53.43 -34.17
N ALA A 109 -35.02 -52.64 -33.34
CA ALA A 109 -33.57 -52.67 -33.19
C ALA A 109 -33.18 -53.58 -32.00
N PRO A 110 -32.15 -54.42 -32.13
CA PRO A 110 -31.79 -55.37 -31.08
C PRO A 110 -31.17 -54.67 -29.87
N MET A 111 -31.82 -54.78 -28.71
CA MET A 111 -31.21 -54.45 -27.42
C MET A 111 -30.22 -55.55 -27.01
N VAL A 112 -28.93 -55.25 -27.09
CA VAL A 112 -27.93 -55.81 -26.17
C VAL A 112 -27.06 -54.65 -25.69
N ARG A 113 -27.38 -54.07 -24.52
CA ARG A 113 -26.52 -53.11 -23.84
C ARG A 113 -25.75 -53.80 -22.71
N HIS A 114 -24.46 -54.05 -22.96
CA HIS A 114 -23.46 -54.30 -21.92
C HIS A 114 -23.13 -52.99 -21.18
N TYR A 115 -23.77 -52.73 -20.04
CA TYR A 115 -23.51 -51.58 -19.17
C TYR A 115 -22.36 -51.78 -18.14
N GLY A 116 -21.48 -52.77 -18.35
CA GLY A 116 -20.38 -53.05 -17.41
C GLY A 116 -19.05 -52.31 -17.68
N GLY A 117 -18.85 -51.80 -18.89
CA GLY A 117 -17.53 -51.27 -19.32
C GLY A 117 -17.27 -49.80 -18.99
N LEU A 118 -18.32 -48.98 -18.93
CA LEU A 118 -18.19 -47.52 -18.83
C LEU A 118 -17.79 -47.06 -17.43
N ALA A 119 -18.31 -47.70 -16.38
CA ALA A 119 -17.96 -47.39 -15.00
C ALA A 119 -16.50 -47.73 -14.66
N LYS A 120 -15.94 -48.80 -15.25
CA LYS A 120 -14.53 -49.16 -15.07
C LYS A 120 -13.59 -48.20 -15.79
N LYS A 121 -13.94 -47.78 -17.01
CA LYS A 121 -13.19 -46.77 -17.77
C LYS A 121 -13.19 -45.40 -17.07
N LEU A 122 -14.34 -44.99 -16.52
CA LEU A 122 -14.45 -43.71 -15.81
C LEU A 122 -13.61 -43.70 -14.52
N LYS A 123 -13.61 -44.81 -13.75
CA LYS A 123 -12.75 -44.93 -12.55
C LYS A 123 -11.26 -44.89 -12.93
N HIS A 124 -10.86 -45.61 -13.97
CA HIS A 124 -9.46 -45.64 -14.42
C HIS A 124 -8.99 -44.26 -14.89
N TRP A 125 -9.81 -43.53 -15.65
CA TRP A 125 -9.50 -42.18 -16.10
C TRP A 125 -9.35 -41.19 -14.94
N ASN A 126 -10.21 -41.29 -13.92
CA ASN A 126 -10.15 -40.41 -12.75
C ASN A 126 -8.90 -40.66 -11.90
N LEU A 127 -8.50 -41.93 -11.75
CA LEU A 127 -7.25 -42.31 -11.07
C LEU A 127 -6.01 -41.80 -11.84
N GLN A 128 -6.02 -41.93 -13.17
CA GLN A 128 -4.92 -41.44 -14.01
C GLN A 128 -4.78 -39.91 -13.94
N MET A 129 -5.89 -39.17 -14.01
CA MET A 129 -5.90 -37.71 -13.85
C MET A 129 -5.41 -37.28 -12.46
N THR A 130 -5.85 -37.99 -11.42
CA THR A 130 -5.40 -37.70 -10.05
C THR A 130 -3.89 -37.88 -9.90
N GLN A 131 -3.33 -38.96 -10.46
CA GLN A 131 -1.88 -39.18 -10.42
C GLN A 131 -1.11 -38.11 -11.20
N GLN A 132 -1.59 -37.73 -12.40
CA GLN A 132 -0.96 -36.65 -13.17
C GLN A 132 -0.95 -35.32 -12.42
N MET A 133 -1.99 -35.01 -11.66
CA MET A 133 -2.03 -33.80 -10.84
C MET A 133 -1.05 -33.85 -9.65
N ILE A 134 -0.86 -35.03 -9.05
CA ILE A 134 0.12 -35.22 -7.98
C ILE A 134 1.54 -35.01 -8.52
N ASP A 135 1.86 -35.68 -9.64
CA ASP A 135 3.18 -35.58 -10.27
C ASP A 135 3.49 -34.13 -10.73
N ALA A 136 2.48 -33.43 -11.26
CA ALA A 136 2.62 -32.02 -11.65
C ALA A 136 2.86 -31.09 -10.44
N ASN A 137 2.20 -31.35 -9.31
CA ASN A 137 2.40 -30.59 -8.08
C ASN A 137 3.78 -30.83 -7.47
N GLU A 138 4.29 -32.07 -7.52
CA GLU A 138 5.66 -32.37 -7.08
C GLU A 138 6.70 -31.65 -7.96
N GLN A 139 6.51 -31.64 -9.28
CA GLN A 139 7.39 -30.90 -10.19
C GLN A 139 7.36 -29.39 -9.93
N LEU A 140 6.19 -28.80 -9.67
CA LEU A 140 6.07 -27.39 -9.29
C LEU A 140 6.78 -27.10 -7.97
N PHE A 141 6.70 -28.00 -6.99
CA PHE A 141 7.38 -27.84 -5.71
C PHE A 141 8.91 -27.89 -5.86
N SER A 142 9.43 -28.84 -6.64
CA SER A 142 10.87 -28.92 -6.94
C SER A 142 11.36 -27.68 -7.69
N ALA A 143 10.61 -27.17 -8.67
CA ALA A 143 10.95 -25.96 -9.40
C ALA A 143 10.96 -24.70 -8.49
N ASP A 144 10.01 -24.59 -7.55
CA ASP A 144 9.99 -23.49 -6.57
C ASP A 144 11.19 -23.56 -5.62
N GLN A 145 11.59 -24.77 -5.21
CA GLN A 145 12.77 -24.98 -4.37
C GLN A 145 14.07 -24.59 -5.10
N GLU A 146 14.23 -24.97 -6.37
CA GLU A 146 15.36 -24.57 -7.19
C GLU A 146 15.41 -23.06 -7.40
N LEU A 147 14.27 -22.42 -7.67
CA LEU A 147 14.18 -20.97 -7.84
C LEU A 147 14.61 -20.22 -6.57
N ARG A 148 14.19 -20.70 -5.39
CA ARG A 148 14.62 -20.13 -4.10
C ARG A 148 16.11 -20.28 -3.86
N SER A 149 16.69 -21.44 -4.19
CA SER A 149 18.13 -21.67 -4.09
C SER A 149 18.91 -20.73 -5.01
N ALA A 150 18.47 -20.56 -6.26
CA ALA A 150 19.08 -19.65 -7.21
C ALA A 150 19.00 -18.18 -6.74
N ASN A 151 17.84 -17.74 -6.25
CA ASN A 151 17.67 -16.38 -5.72
C ASN A 151 18.58 -16.11 -4.51
N GLN A 152 18.78 -17.10 -3.64
CA GLN A 152 19.73 -16.99 -2.53
C GLN A 152 21.17 -16.81 -3.03
N GLN A 153 21.60 -17.60 -4.02
CA GLN A 153 22.94 -17.46 -4.62
C GLN A 153 23.16 -16.08 -5.26
N VAL A 154 22.14 -15.54 -5.96
CA VAL A 154 22.21 -14.19 -6.55
C VAL A 154 22.33 -13.13 -5.46
N SER A 155 21.59 -13.26 -4.37
CA SER A 155 21.70 -12.36 -3.21
C SER A 155 23.11 -12.38 -2.62
N ASP A 156 23.66 -13.57 -2.37
CA ASP A 156 25.01 -13.73 -1.82
C ASP A 156 26.09 -13.12 -2.73
N LEU A 157 25.97 -13.30 -4.05
CA LEU A 157 26.86 -12.66 -5.03
C LEU A 157 26.75 -11.13 -5.03
N LYS A 158 25.54 -10.57 -4.89
CA LYS A 158 25.34 -9.12 -4.75
C LYS A 158 26.05 -8.58 -3.51
N TYR A 159 25.95 -9.27 -2.38
CA TYR A 159 26.66 -8.88 -1.15
C TYR A 159 28.18 -8.93 -1.31
N GLN A 160 28.72 -9.98 -1.94
CA GLN A 160 30.15 -10.08 -2.22
C GLN A 160 30.63 -8.94 -3.12
N LEU A 161 29.86 -8.58 -4.16
CA LEU A 161 30.21 -7.48 -5.06
C LEU A 161 30.22 -6.12 -4.35
N VAL A 162 29.24 -5.86 -3.47
CA VAL A 162 29.21 -4.63 -2.66
C VAL A 162 30.40 -4.58 -1.70
N ALA A 163 30.74 -5.70 -1.06
CA ALA A 163 31.92 -5.78 -0.17
C ALA A 163 33.22 -5.52 -0.94
N GLN A 164 33.38 -6.11 -2.14
CA GLN A 164 34.55 -5.91 -3.00
C GLN A 164 34.69 -4.46 -3.46
N ASN A 165 33.59 -3.83 -3.90
CA ASN A 165 33.56 -2.41 -4.27
C ASN A 165 33.91 -1.49 -3.10
N GLY A 166 33.48 -1.85 -1.88
CA GLY A 166 33.86 -1.15 -0.65
C GLY A 166 35.37 -1.21 -0.36
N LEU A 167 35.99 -2.37 -0.56
CA LEU A 167 37.44 -2.54 -0.40
C LEU A 167 38.23 -1.76 -1.45
N GLN A 168 37.78 -1.76 -2.71
CA GLN A 168 38.44 -1.03 -3.79
C GLN A 168 38.39 0.49 -3.57
N ARG A 169 37.25 1.02 -3.08
CA ARG A 169 37.15 2.44 -2.69
C ARG A 169 38.10 2.81 -1.56
N ARG A 170 38.26 1.94 -0.55
CA ARG A 170 39.23 2.15 0.55
C ARG A 170 40.68 2.12 0.05
N GLN A 171 41.01 1.25 -0.90
CA GLN A 171 42.33 1.25 -1.53
C GLN A 171 42.59 2.53 -2.31
N ASN A 172 41.64 2.97 -3.15
CA ASN A 172 41.78 4.20 -3.93
C ASN A 172 41.93 5.46 -3.04
N GLN A 173 41.24 5.51 -1.89
CA GLN A 173 41.42 6.59 -0.92
C GLN A 173 42.81 6.59 -0.28
N LYS A 174 43.35 5.41 0.09
CA LYS A 174 44.71 5.30 0.65
C LYS A 174 45.78 5.76 -0.36
N SER A 175 45.62 5.40 -1.63
CA SER A 175 46.53 5.83 -2.72
C SER A 175 46.49 7.34 -2.93
N SER A 176 45.30 7.96 -2.86
CA SER A 176 45.13 9.41 -2.99
C SER A 176 45.77 10.18 -1.84
N THR A 177 45.62 9.70 -0.59
CA THR A 177 46.26 10.33 0.58
C THR A 177 47.79 10.21 0.58
N ALA A 178 48.34 9.10 0.06
CA ALA A 178 49.78 8.93 -0.10
C ALA A 178 50.36 9.88 -1.15
N PHE A 179 49.64 10.12 -2.25
CA PHE A 179 50.05 11.06 -3.30
C PHE A 179 50.03 12.52 -2.83
N SER A 180 49.03 12.92 -2.02
CA SER A 180 48.98 14.27 -1.45
C SER A 180 50.06 14.53 -0.39
N ALA A 181 50.50 13.52 0.36
CA ALA A 181 51.59 13.66 1.32
C ALA A 181 52.96 13.85 0.63
N SER A 182 53.14 13.33 -0.59
CA SER A 182 54.38 13.49 -1.36
C SER A 182 54.53 14.84 -2.06
N VAL A 183 53.46 15.62 -2.21
CA VAL A 183 53.49 16.96 -2.85
C VAL A 183 53.76 18.09 -1.84
N ALA A 184 53.62 17.85 -0.53
CA ALA A 184 53.86 18.86 0.51
C ALA A 184 55.34 19.12 0.85
N TYR A 185 56.28 18.48 0.14
CA TYR A 185 57.73 18.56 0.41
C TYR A 185 58.52 19.20 -0.75
N VAL A 186 58.06 20.34 -1.29
CA VAL A 186 58.83 21.17 -2.24
C VAL A 186 58.82 22.66 -1.82
N LYS A 187 59.75 22.98 -0.91
CA LYS A 187 60.71 24.11 -0.91
C LYS A 187 60.32 25.51 -1.47
N SER A 188 60.06 26.45 -0.54
CA SER A 188 60.62 27.86 -0.43
C SER A 188 60.28 28.95 -1.49
N PRO A 189 60.64 30.26 -1.30
CA PRO A 189 60.38 31.21 -0.19
C PRO A 189 59.98 32.66 -0.64
N SER A 190 59.74 33.56 0.35
CA SER A 190 59.93 35.05 0.38
C SER A 190 59.10 36.00 -0.50
N HIS A 191 58.33 36.93 0.11
CA HIS A 191 58.74 38.34 0.35
C HIS A 191 57.61 39.20 0.98
N ASP A 192 58.04 40.05 1.92
CA ASP A 192 57.34 41.19 2.55
C ASP A 192 56.83 42.26 1.57
N LEU A 193 55.77 43.00 1.96
CA LEU A 193 55.80 44.45 2.25
C LEU A 193 54.40 45.05 2.59
N SER A 194 54.23 45.43 3.86
CA SER A 194 53.78 46.73 4.42
C SER A 194 52.74 47.62 3.68
N ALA A 195 51.61 47.97 4.33
CA ALA A 195 51.45 49.23 5.10
C ALA A 195 49.98 49.64 5.42
N LYS A 196 49.71 49.74 6.74
CA LYS A 196 48.94 50.77 7.49
C LYS A 196 47.48 51.11 7.10
N ARG A 197 46.57 51.05 8.10
CA ARG A 197 46.05 52.25 8.82
C ARG A 197 45.15 51.93 10.04
N PHE A 198 45.50 52.62 11.13
CA PHE A 198 44.76 53.13 12.29
C PHE A 198 43.91 52.22 13.21
N ALA A 199 44.34 52.27 14.47
CA ALA A 199 43.75 51.72 15.68
C ALA A 199 42.80 52.71 16.37
N VAL A 200 41.81 52.21 17.11
CA VAL A 200 41.35 52.77 18.40
C VAL A 200 40.91 51.61 19.32
N ARG A 201 41.61 51.54 20.46
CA ARG A 201 41.40 50.83 21.75
C ARG A 201 39.98 51.03 22.36
N SER A 202 39.52 50.38 23.41
CA SER A 202 39.70 49.11 24.14
C SER A 202 38.80 49.22 25.39
N ASN A 203 38.12 48.14 25.80
CA ASN A 203 37.97 47.68 27.21
C ASN A 203 36.60 47.06 27.52
N GLU A 204 36.67 45.76 27.83
CA GLU A 204 35.82 44.97 28.74
C GLU A 204 35.94 45.50 30.20
N PRO A 205 35.00 45.22 31.13
CA PRO A 205 34.94 43.87 31.75
C PRO A 205 33.55 43.34 32.24
N THR A 206 33.37 42.03 32.04
CA THR A 206 33.07 40.94 33.01
C THR A 206 32.10 41.11 34.21
N LEU A 207 31.02 40.28 34.15
CA LEU A 207 30.26 39.51 35.17
C LEU A 207 29.82 40.15 36.51
N VAL A 208 28.57 39.88 36.90
CA VAL A 208 28.15 39.11 38.10
C VAL A 208 26.61 39.11 38.23
N ALA A 209 26.02 37.92 38.44
CA ALA A 209 24.63 37.72 38.86
C ALA A 209 24.50 37.86 40.39
N PRO A 210 23.31 38.19 40.94
CA PRO A 210 22.57 37.13 41.64
C PRO A 210 21.02 37.27 41.65
N SER A 211 20.35 36.18 42.01
CA SER A 211 19.02 36.11 42.64
C SER A 211 19.18 35.31 43.94
N PRO A 212 18.16 35.03 44.80
CA PRO A 212 16.78 35.55 44.95
C PRO A 212 16.41 35.91 46.42
N THR A 213 15.30 36.62 46.67
CA THR A 213 14.64 36.58 48.01
C THR A 213 13.11 36.68 47.93
N ARG A 214 12.51 36.02 48.93
CA ARG A 214 11.16 35.52 49.19
C ARG A 214 10.18 36.57 49.77
N SER A 215 8.89 36.41 49.44
CA SER A 215 7.66 36.49 50.28
C SER A 215 7.32 37.75 51.11
N ILE A 216 6.06 38.20 51.05
CA ILE A 216 5.00 38.04 52.08
C ILE A 216 3.68 38.72 51.61
N SER A 217 2.58 38.05 51.94
CA SER A 217 1.16 38.39 51.83
C SER A 217 0.67 39.47 52.81
N ALA A 218 -0.34 40.26 52.43
CA ALA A 218 -1.35 40.78 53.37
C ALA A 218 -2.66 41.15 52.65
N SER A 219 -3.76 40.84 53.32
CA SER A 219 -5.17 40.92 52.93
C SER A 219 -5.91 42.00 53.75
N SER A 220 -6.81 42.76 53.12
CA SER A 220 -7.98 43.41 53.75
C SER A 220 -8.98 43.79 52.62
N SER A 221 -10.17 43.17 52.51
CA SER A 221 -11.45 43.40 53.19
C SER A 221 -12.12 44.77 52.93
N GLY A 222 -13.18 44.81 52.11
CA GLY A 222 -14.15 45.92 52.06
C GLY A 222 -14.94 46.03 50.72
N PRO A 223 -16.30 46.13 50.70
CA PRO A 223 -17.14 45.88 49.52
C PRO A 223 -17.81 47.18 48.93
N PRO A 224 -18.94 47.13 48.18
CA PRO A 224 -19.00 47.15 46.71
C PRO A 224 -19.69 48.41 46.13
N ALA A 225 -19.40 48.80 44.88
CA ALA A 225 -20.38 49.49 44.01
C ALA A 225 -19.83 49.75 42.59
N THR A 226 -20.50 49.13 41.61
CA THR A 226 -20.83 49.63 40.26
C THR A 226 -19.84 50.54 39.54
N ARG A 227 -19.16 49.98 38.52
CA ARG A 227 -18.77 50.75 37.32
C ARG A 227 -18.70 49.85 36.08
N THR A 228 -19.71 50.04 35.23
CA THR A 228 -19.69 50.00 33.75
C THR A 228 -18.49 49.34 33.08
N THR A 229 -18.69 48.11 32.59
CA THR A 229 -17.89 47.49 31.54
C THR A 229 -18.24 48.09 30.17
N PRO A 230 -17.26 48.58 29.38
CA PRO A 230 -17.52 48.97 28.00
C PRO A 230 -17.66 47.72 27.12
N TYR A 231 -18.67 47.78 26.25
CA TYR A 231 -19.04 46.84 25.23
C TYR A 231 -17.87 46.66 24.23
N LEU A 232 -17.19 45.51 24.27
CA LEU A 232 -16.24 45.12 23.23
C LEU A 232 -17.01 44.39 22.11
N PRO A 233 -16.85 44.79 20.83
CA PRO A 233 -17.51 44.13 19.72
C PRO A 233 -17.01 42.70 19.57
N SER A 234 -17.96 41.76 19.52
CA SER A 234 -17.76 40.37 19.20
C SER A 234 -16.91 40.20 17.95
N THR A 235 -15.69 39.71 18.12
CA THR A 235 -14.89 39.20 17.01
C THR A 235 -15.59 37.98 16.40
N PRO A 236 -15.58 37.83 15.06
CA PRO A 236 -16.30 36.76 14.41
C PRO A 236 -15.69 35.41 14.80
N ASN A 237 -16.57 34.47 15.13
CA ASN A 237 -16.29 33.07 15.40
C ASN A 237 -15.05 32.55 14.66
N GLN A 238 -14.00 32.31 15.43
CA GLN A 238 -12.90 31.44 15.04
C GLN A 238 -13.52 30.16 14.48
N HIS A 239 -13.22 29.88 13.22
CA HIS A 239 -13.60 28.66 12.54
C HIS A 239 -13.31 27.46 13.44
N ALA A 240 -14.37 26.89 14.02
CA ALA A 240 -14.33 25.59 14.67
C ALA A 240 -13.55 24.66 13.73
N GLY A 241 -12.43 24.16 14.25
CA GLY A 241 -11.40 23.47 13.47
C GLY A 241 -12.05 22.55 12.46
N LYS A 242 -11.76 22.79 11.19
CA LYS A 242 -12.19 22.01 10.04
C LYS A 242 -11.74 20.56 10.27
N ARG A 243 -12.56 19.79 11.00
CA ARG A 243 -12.30 18.37 11.26
C ARG A 243 -12.17 17.74 9.88
N HIS A 244 -11.04 17.10 9.63
CA HIS A 244 -10.77 16.43 8.37
C HIS A 244 -12.00 15.62 7.97
N HIS A 245 -12.68 16.07 6.92
CA HIS A 245 -13.84 15.38 6.39
C HIS A 245 -13.34 14.02 5.89
N ARG A 246 -13.81 12.93 6.49
CA ARG A 246 -13.46 11.57 6.05
C ARG A 246 -13.87 11.43 4.59
N THR A 247 -12.99 10.91 3.74
CA THR A 247 -13.40 10.48 2.41
C THR A 247 -14.20 9.19 2.61
N ALA A 248 -15.39 9.13 2.01
CA ALA A 248 -16.23 7.93 2.10
C ALA A 248 -15.50 6.79 1.39
N THR A 249 -15.39 5.62 2.04
CA THR A 249 -14.89 4.39 1.40
C THR A 249 -15.73 4.07 0.16
N PRO A 250 -15.23 3.32 -0.84
CA PRO A 250 -16.04 2.93 -2.01
C PRO A 250 -17.41 2.33 -1.62
N GLU A 251 -17.40 1.47 -0.59
CA GLU A 251 -18.58 0.85 0.01
C GLU A 251 -19.53 1.90 0.63
N GLN A 252 -19.01 2.92 1.32
CA GLN A 252 -19.82 4.03 1.85
C GLN A 252 -20.38 4.94 0.76
N ARG A 253 -19.69 5.08 -0.38
CA ARG A 253 -20.20 5.84 -1.53
C ARG A 253 -21.36 5.12 -2.19
N GLU A 254 -21.25 3.80 -2.34
CA GLU A 254 -22.30 2.93 -2.85
C GLU A 254 -23.52 2.90 -1.91
N ILE A 255 -23.29 2.77 -0.59
CA ILE A 255 -24.36 2.86 0.40
C ILE A 255 -24.98 4.27 0.42
N ARG A 256 -24.16 5.33 0.28
CA ARG A 256 -24.68 6.71 0.21
C ARG A 256 -25.48 6.95 -1.06
N SER A 257 -25.11 6.37 -2.21
CA SER A 257 -25.89 6.49 -3.44
C SER A 257 -27.23 5.75 -3.35
N ILE A 258 -27.30 4.69 -2.55
CA ILE A 258 -28.53 3.92 -2.31
C ILE A 258 -29.42 4.57 -1.23
N MET A 259 -28.84 4.99 -0.10
CA MET A 259 -29.59 5.39 1.10
C MET A 259 -29.87 6.90 1.18
N GLN A 260 -29.27 7.73 0.33
CA GLN A 260 -29.37 9.21 0.32
C GLN A 260 -29.16 9.89 1.69
N ALA A 261 -28.62 9.17 2.68
CA ALA A 261 -28.37 9.65 4.03
C ALA A 261 -26.85 9.70 4.29
N PRO A 262 -26.38 10.64 5.12
CA PRO A 262 -24.99 10.64 5.56
C PRO A 262 -24.73 9.39 6.42
N VAL A 263 -24.03 8.42 5.83
CA VAL A 263 -23.53 7.24 6.54
C VAL A 263 -22.47 7.69 7.54
N TYR A 264 -22.90 8.08 8.75
CA TYR A 264 -22.00 8.32 9.86
C TYR A 264 -21.57 6.97 10.43
N THR A 265 -20.26 6.75 10.45
CA THR A 265 -19.61 5.55 10.96
C THR A 265 -19.68 5.51 12.49
N LEU A 266 -20.88 5.39 13.07
CA LEU A 266 -21.04 5.02 14.48
C LEU A 266 -20.54 3.59 14.64
N GLY A 267 -19.47 3.41 15.42
CA GLY A 267 -18.86 2.10 15.68
C GLY A 267 -17.60 1.75 14.86
N MET A 268 -17.11 2.64 13.98
CA MET A 268 -15.79 2.43 13.37
C MET A 268 -14.70 3.08 14.22
N ASP A 269 -13.76 2.27 14.68
CA ASP A 269 -12.59 2.71 15.42
C ASP A 269 -11.81 3.81 14.66
N PRO A 270 -11.15 4.73 15.39
CA PRO A 270 -10.34 5.77 14.79
C PRO A 270 -9.32 5.22 13.77
N GLN A 271 -9.50 5.60 12.50
CA GLN A 271 -8.62 5.28 11.37
C GLN A 271 -8.32 3.79 11.22
N THR A 272 -9.33 2.97 10.92
CA THR A 272 -9.10 1.61 10.39
C THR A 272 -8.14 1.69 9.19
N ASP A 273 -7.08 0.88 9.18
CA ASP A 273 -6.00 0.92 8.19
C ASP A 273 -6.54 0.87 6.73
N ARG A 274 -7.65 0.14 6.51
CA ARG A 274 -8.38 0.05 5.23
C ARG A 274 -8.87 1.40 4.70
N GLY A 275 -9.57 2.17 5.53
CA GLY A 275 -10.08 3.49 5.13
C GLY A 275 -8.94 4.46 4.84
N LEU A 276 -7.87 4.43 5.65
CA LEU A 276 -6.71 5.30 5.47
C LEU A 276 -6.00 5.05 4.12
N LEU A 277 -5.79 3.79 3.76
CA LEU A 277 -5.14 3.39 2.50
C LEU A 277 -6.03 3.67 1.29
N SER A 278 -7.33 3.37 1.38
CA SER A 278 -8.30 3.70 0.33
C SER A 278 -8.33 5.21 0.04
N ASP A 279 -8.42 6.05 1.08
CA ASP A 279 -8.42 7.51 0.95
C ASP A 279 -7.11 8.07 0.40
N PHE A 280 -6.01 7.33 0.57
CA PHE A 280 -4.71 7.72 0.06
C PHE A 280 -4.61 7.51 -1.45
N PHE A 281 -4.88 6.29 -1.93
CA PHE A 281 -4.84 5.99 -3.36
C PHE A 281 -5.92 6.72 -4.16
N GLU A 282 -7.09 6.92 -3.56
CA GLU A 282 -8.15 7.73 -4.16
C GLU A 282 -7.74 9.20 -4.34
N ALA A 283 -7.02 9.79 -3.38
CA ALA A 283 -6.53 11.16 -3.52
C ALA A 283 -5.50 11.29 -4.66
N ILE A 284 -4.69 10.24 -4.88
CA ILE A 284 -3.77 10.17 -6.03
C ILE A 284 -4.56 10.07 -7.34
N LYS A 285 -5.60 9.24 -7.40
CA LYS A 285 -6.48 9.10 -8.56
C LYS A 285 -7.17 10.41 -8.92
N ASN A 286 -7.71 11.12 -7.94
CA ASN A 286 -8.34 12.42 -8.15
C ASN A 286 -7.33 13.44 -8.70
N TRP A 287 -6.13 13.50 -8.11
CA TRP A 287 -5.07 14.36 -8.62
C TRP A 287 -4.72 14.03 -10.08
N ALA A 288 -4.57 12.75 -10.43
CA ALA A 288 -4.29 12.34 -11.79
C ALA A 288 -5.44 12.72 -12.74
N SER A 289 -6.69 12.55 -12.31
CA SER A 289 -7.87 12.96 -13.08
C SER A 289 -7.89 14.47 -13.38
N ASP A 290 -7.47 15.30 -12.43
CA ASP A 290 -7.52 16.76 -12.56
C ASP A 290 -6.41 17.31 -13.48
N TYR A 291 -5.26 16.64 -13.52
CA TYR A 291 -4.04 17.21 -14.12
C TYR A 291 -3.45 16.44 -15.30
N THR A 292 -3.93 15.24 -15.60
CA THR A 292 -3.51 14.49 -16.80
C THR A 292 -4.01 15.20 -18.05
N VAL A 293 -3.20 15.20 -19.11
CA VAL A 293 -3.61 15.77 -20.40
C VAL A 293 -4.79 15.01 -20.98
N HIS A 294 -5.75 15.73 -21.56
CA HIS A 294 -6.93 15.11 -22.14
C HIS A 294 -6.60 14.53 -23.53
N LEU A 295 -7.04 13.29 -23.82
CA LEU A 295 -6.70 12.63 -25.09
C LEU A 295 -7.13 13.43 -26.33
N CYS A 296 -8.26 14.13 -26.27
CA CYS A 296 -8.73 14.95 -27.40
C CYS A 296 -7.87 16.17 -27.71
N THR A 297 -6.96 16.57 -26.81
CA THR A 297 -6.06 17.71 -27.05
C THR A 297 -4.72 17.30 -27.67
N LEU A 298 -4.50 16.00 -27.88
CA LEU A 298 -3.25 15.46 -28.37
C LEU A 298 -3.32 15.18 -29.87
N SER A 299 -2.23 15.48 -30.59
CA SER A 299 -2.02 15.03 -31.96
C SER A 299 -1.70 13.52 -32.01
N ALA A 300 -1.83 12.91 -33.19
CA ALA A 300 -1.47 11.49 -33.37
C ALA A 300 0.01 11.21 -33.02
N GLU A 301 0.91 12.13 -33.36
CA GLU A 301 2.33 12.05 -33.00
C GLU A 301 2.52 12.11 -31.48
N GLN A 302 1.81 13.00 -30.79
CA GLN A 302 1.86 13.09 -29.33
C GLN A 302 1.35 11.82 -28.67
N LEU A 303 0.23 11.25 -29.15
CA LEU A 303 -0.29 9.97 -28.68
C LEU A 303 0.72 8.83 -28.85
N HIS A 304 1.40 8.77 -30.00
CA HIS A 304 2.46 7.79 -30.23
C HIS A 304 3.59 7.95 -29.22
N ASN A 305 4.03 9.19 -28.98
CA ASN A 305 5.06 9.51 -28.01
C ASN A 305 4.67 9.18 -26.56
N LEU A 306 3.37 9.19 -26.22
CA LEU A 306 2.91 8.76 -24.90
C LEU A 306 3.12 7.27 -24.65
N ALA A 307 2.91 6.41 -25.66
CA ALA A 307 3.07 4.97 -25.50
C ALA A 307 4.53 4.56 -25.25
N VAL A 308 5.49 5.33 -25.78
CA VAL A 308 6.93 5.14 -25.56
C VAL A 308 7.47 5.99 -24.40
N HIS A 309 6.62 6.76 -23.73
CA HIS A 309 7.02 7.61 -22.61
C HIS A 309 7.62 6.75 -21.49
N SER A 310 8.84 7.09 -21.04
CA SER A 310 9.62 6.27 -20.10
C SER A 310 8.87 5.95 -18.81
N ALA A 311 8.14 6.91 -18.25
CA ALA A 311 7.32 6.72 -17.05
C ALA A 311 6.21 5.66 -17.22
N ILE A 312 5.63 5.52 -18.42
CA ILE A 312 4.60 4.53 -18.73
C ILE A 312 5.27 3.18 -19.06
N ALA A 313 6.21 3.19 -20.01
CA ALA A 313 6.84 1.98 -20.52
C ALA A 313 7.62 1.20 -19.44
N SER A 314 8.31 1.90 -18.53
CA SER A 314 9.07 1.24 -17.46
C SER A 314 8.22 0.47 -16.46
N GLY A 315 6.95 0.90 -16.25
CA GLY A 315 6.11 0.37 -15.18
C GLY A 315 4.92 -0.47 -15.62
N LEU A 316 4.41 -0.26 -16.84
CA LEU A 316 3.11 -0.78 -17.28
C LEU A 316 3.19 -1.81 -18.42
N GLY A 317 4.35 -1.98 -19.04
CA GLY A 317 4.59 -3.01 -20.04
C GLY A 317 5.27 -2.51 -21.32
N PRO A 318 5.45 -3.38 -22.32
CA PRO A 318 6.13 -3.02 -23.56
C PRO A 318 5.33 -1.98 -24.36
N PRO A 319 5.99 -0.99 -25.00
CA PRO A 319 5.31 0.08 -25.75
C PRO A 319 4.31 -0.40 -26.81
N SER A 320 4.57 -1.54 -27.45
CA SER A 320 3.69 -2.11 -28.48
C SER A 320 2.28 -2.41 -27.95
N LYS A 321 2.16 -2.91 -26.72
CA LYS A 321 0.87 -3.18 -26.06
C LYS A 321 0.23 -1.91 -25.49
N LEU A 322 1.04 -0.90 -25.18
CA LEU A 322 0.57 0.35 -24.60
C LEU A 322 -0.09 1.27 -25.63
N MET A 323 0.29 1.19 -26.92
CA MET A 323 -0.26 2.05 -27.97
C MET A 323 -1.79 1.99 -28.06
N MET A 324 -2.36 0.77 -28.07
CA MET A 324 -3.82 0.62 -28.09
C MET A 324 -4.44 1.16 -26.80
N LEU A 325 -3.82 0.88 -25.66
CA LEU A 325 -4.34 1.27 -24.36
C LEU A 325 -4.36 2.80 -24.19
N VAL A 326 -3.32 3.53 -24.60
CA VAL A 326 -3.29 5.00 -24.45
C VAL A 326 -4.40 5.70 -25.24
N THR A 327 -4.97 5.05 -26.26
CA THR A 327 -6.10 5.59 -27.03
C THR A 327 -7.46 5.28 -26.41
N GLU A 328 -7.54 4.35 -25.45
CA GLU A 328 -8.77 4.04 -24.74
C GLU A 328 -9.19 5.20 -23.81
N LYS A 329 -10.49 5.49 -23.78
CA LYS A 329 -11.05 6.53 -22.90
C LYS A 329 -10.67 6.25 -21.43
N ASP A 330 -10.28 7.29 -20.71
CA ASP A 330 -9.89 7.28 -19.29
C ASP A 330 -8.65 6.44 -18.95
N MET A 331 -8.07 5.72 -19.92
CA MET A 331 -6.93 4.83 -19.69
C MET A 331 -5.66 5.61 -19.37
N LEU A 332 -5.43 6.75 -20.04
CA LEU A 332 -4.27 7.61 -19.76
C LEU A 332 -4.28 8.11 -18.30
N ILE A 333 -5.44 8.51 -17.79
CA ILE A 333 -5.60 8.93 -16.38
C ILE A 333 -5.26 7.76 -15.45
N ALA A 334 -5.72 6.55 -15.75
CA ALA A 334 -5.42 5.37 -14.95
C ALA A 334 -3.93 4.99 -14.99
N MET A 335 -3.27 5.14 -16.14
CA MET A 335 -1.83 4.93 -16.29
C MET A 335 -1.03 5.94 -15.45
N VAL A 336 -1.36 7.24 -15.54
CA VAL A 336 -0.72 8.29 -14.73
C VAL A 336 -0.98 8.03 -13.24
N THR A 337 -2.20 7.62 -12.87
CA THR A 337 -2.53 7.24 -11.48
C THR A 337 -1.64 6.10 -10.99
N ALA A 338 -1.44 5.05 -11.80
CA ALA A 338 -0.60 3.91 -11.46
C ALA A 338 0.87 4.31 -11.29
N VAL A 339 1.41 5.13 -12.20
CA VAL A 339 2.78 5.66 -12.13
C VAL A 339 2.99 6.47 -10.86
N VAL A 340 2.10 7.45 -10.60
CA VAL A 340 2.17 8.31 -9.40
C VAL A 340 2.03 7.47 -8.14
N SER A 341 1.08 6.53 -8.11
CA SER A 341 0.85 5.65 -6.95
C SER A 341 2.08 4.83 -6.62
N ARG A 342 2.69 4.17 -7.62
CA ARG A 342 3.93 3.39 -7.43
C ARG A 342 5.07 4.29 -6.96
N TYR A 343 5.25 5.45 -7.59
CA TYR A 343 6.36 6.35 -7.31
C TYR A 343 6.32 6.90 -5.88
N ILE A 344 5.14 7.39 -5.43
CA ILE A 344 4.95 7.89 -4.07
C ILE A 344 5.05 6.73 -3.08
N PHE A 345 4.42 5.59 -3.36
CA PHE A 345 4.43 4.42 -2.48
C PHE A 345 5.87 3.94 -2.19
N ALA A 346 6.67 3.72 -3.24
CA ALA A 346 8.06 3.26 -3.12
C ALA A 346 8.91 4.18 -2.24
N ARG A 347 8.72 5.49 -2.33
CA ARG A 347 9.52 6.48 -1.60
C ARG A 347 9.03 6.78 -0.18
N THR A 348 7.85 6.29 0.22
CA THR A 348 7.21 6.74 1.46
C THR A 348 6.59 5.65 2.33
N ILE A 349 6.01 4.61 1.73
CA ILE A 349 5.28 3.54 2.44
C ILE A 349 6.05 2.22 2.38
N ASP A 350 6.72 1.96 1.26
CA ASP A 350 7.49 0.75 1.04
C ASP A 350 8.62 0.55 2.06
N GLU A 351 9.07 -0.69 2.21
CA GLU A 351 10.16 -1.05 3.13
C GLU A 351 11.45 -0.28 2.85
N HIS A 352 11.72 0.01 1.58
CA HIS A 352 12.90 0.75 1.12
C HIS A 352 12.71 2.29 1.13
N GLY A 353 11.54 2.79 1.54
CA GLY A 353 11.24 4.22 1.49
C GLY A 353 12.21 5.08 2.31
N LEU A 354 12.69 4.54 3.44
CA LEU A 354 13.69 5.23 4.27
C LEU A 354 15.06 5.28 3.58
N TYR A 355 15.46 4.22 2.88
CA TYR A 355 16.68 4.19 2.08
C TYR A 355 16.64 5.17 0.92
N LEU A 356 15.55 5.18 0.15
CA LEU A 356 15.38 6.10 -0.98
C LEU A 356 15.39 7.57 -0.55
N SER A 357 14.96 7.86 0.68
CA SER A 357 15.00 9.22 1.27
C SER A 357 16.39 9.68 1.72
N GLY A 358 17.40 8.81 1.71
CA GLY A 358 18.76 9.13 2.16
C GLY A 358 18.88 9.37 3.67
N HIS A 359 17.92 8.89 4.47
CA HIS A 359 17.92 9.09 5.91
C HIS A 359 19.10 8.36 6.58
N ALA A 360 19.68 8.93 7.64
CA ALA A 360 20.89 8.39 8.29
C ALA A 360 20.72 6.93 8.80
N ASN A 361 19.52 6.58 9.27
CA ASN A 361 19.19 5.23 9.75
C ASN A 361 18.78 4.24 8.64
N ALA A 362 18.82 4.64 7.37
CA ALA A 362 18.40 3.80 6.24
C ALA A 362 19.09 2.43 6.18
N GLN A 363 20.41 2.40 6.39
CA GLN A 363 21.17 1.15 6.34
C GLN A 363 20.73 0.16 7.41
N ILE A 364 20.30 0.65 8.57
CA ILE A 364 19.82 -0.20 9.65
C ILE A 364 18.48 -0.82 9.26
N THR A 365 17.57 -0.06 8.66
CA THR A 365 16.27 -0.59 8.22
C THR A 365 16.42 -1.57 7.04
N GLU A 366 17.34 -1.33 6.12
CA GLU A 366 17.68 -2.28 5.05
C GLU A 366 18.23 -3.59 5.61
N GLN A 367 19.12 -3.50 6.62
CA GLN A 367 19.65 -4.68 7.28
C GLN A 367 18.54 -5.49 7.99
N LEU A 368 17.58 -4.83 8.63
CA LEU A 368 16.42 -5.52 9.23
C LEU A 368 15.55 -6.20 8.15
N ALA A 369 15.33 -5.54 7.01
CA ALA A 369 14.60 -6.14 5.89
C ALA A 369 15.33 -7.38 5.35
N TYR A 370 16.67 -7.33 5.25
CA TYR A 370 17.46 -8.49 4.86
C TYR A 370 17.39 -9.61 5.91
N GLU A 371 17.60 -9.31 7.20
CA GLU A 371 17.48 -10.27 8.30
C GLU A 371 16.12 -10.99 8.24
N TRP A 372 15.04 -10.27 7.93
CA TRP A 372 13.71 -10.85 7.78
C TRP A 372 13.64 -11.93 6.69
N THR A 373 14.30 -11.73 5.55
CA THR A 373 14.31 -12.72 4.45
C THR A 373 15.03 -14.02 4.81
N GLN A 374 15.94 -13.97 5.80
CA GLN A 374 16.71 -15.13 6.26
C GLN A 374 15.94 -15.95 7.32
N LEU A 375 14.85 -15.43 7.88
CA LEU A 375 14.07 -16.12 8.91
C LEU A 375 13.08 -17.13 8.33
N LEU A 376 13.13 -18.37 8.84
CA LEU A 376 12.23 -19.44 8.45
C LEU A 376 10.76 -19.10 8.82
N PRO A 377 9.77 -19.68 8.11
CA PRO A 377 8.36 -19.49 8.44
C PRO A 377 8.02 -19.79 9.92
N SER A 378 8.68 -20.79 10.53
CA SER A 378 8.48 -21.24 11.91
C SER A 378 9.16 -20.38 12.99
N GLU A 379 10.06 -19.46 12.63
CA GLU A 379 10.81 -18.64 13.59
C GLU A 379 10.01 -17.42 14.07
N HIS A 380 8.88 -17.66 14.71
CA HIS A 380 7.92 -16.63 15.11
C HIS A 380 8.50 -15.62 16.11
N GLU A 381 9.25 -16.09 17.10
CA GLU A 381 9.85 -15.24 18.14
C GLU A 381 10.89 -14.28 17.54
N LYS A 382 11.77 -14.77 16.68
CA LYS A 382 12.76 -13.93 15.98
C LYS A 382 12.10 -12.90 15.07
N LYS A 383 10.98 -13.28 14.42
CA LYS A 383 10.18 -12.36 13.59
C LYS A 383 9.56 -11.25 14.43
N ASP A 384 8.98 -11.58 15.59
CA ASP A 384 8.46 -10.55 16.50
C ASP A 384 9.57 -9.63 16.98
N GLU A 385 10.71 -10.18 17.42
CA GLU A 385 11.87 -9.39 17.87
C GLU A 385 12.34 -8.39 16.80
N LEU A 386 12.45 -8.84 15.54
CA LEU A 386 12.82 -7.99 14.41
C LEU A 386 11.80 -6.86 14.19
N LEU A 387 10.50 -7.17 14.27
CA LEU A 387 9.44 -6.16 14.16
C LEU A 387 9.46 -5.16 15.33
N GLN A 388 9.80 -5.59 16.55
CA GLN A 388 9.99 -4.68 17.69
C GLN A 388 11.20 -3.77 17.48
N ARG A 389 12.32 -4.29 16.97
CA ARG A 389 13.51 -3.48 16.62
C ARG A 389 13.16 -2.44 15.54
N GLN A 390 12.45 -2.83 14.49
CA GLN A 390 11.96 -1.92 13.46
C GLN A 390 11.08 -0.83 14.08
N ARG A 391 10.10 -1.20 14.91
CA ARG A 391 9.22 -0.28 15.62
C ARG A 391 10.01 0.74 16.46
N ALA A 392 11.03 0.28 17.21
CA ALA A 392 11.86 1.14 18.03
C ALA A 392 12.58 2.21 17.18
N ILE A 393 13.18 1.81 16.05
CA ILE A 393 13.87 2.72 15.13
C ILE A 393 12.91 3.77 14.56
N TYR A 394 11.77 3.35 13.99
CA TYR A 394 10.81 4.29 13.41
C TYR A 394 10.19 5.22 14.47
N THR A 395 10.01 4.73 15.70
CA THR A 395 9.55 5.55 16.83
C THR A 395 10.60 6.60 17.21
N ALA A 396 11.88 6.21 17.28
CA ALA A 396 12.98 7.10 17.58
C ALA A 396 13.13 8.21 16.51
N ILE A 397 13.08 7.84 15.23
CA ILE A 397 13.13 8.81 14.12
C ILE A 397 11.96 9.79 14.21
N LYS A 398 10.74 9.30 14.43
CA LYS A 398 9.55 10.17 14.53
C LYS A 398 9.63 11.15 15.70
N ALA A 399 10.34 10.78 16.78
CA ALA A 399 10.54 11.62 17.96
C ALA A 399 11.61 12.71 17.78
N GLN A 400 12.41 12.66 16.71
CA GLN A 400 13.39 13.70 16.41
C GLN A 400 12.69 15.05 16.11
N SER A 401 13.30 16.15 16.55
CA SER A 401 12.71 17.50 16.41
C SER A 401 12.64 17.95 14.95
N ASP A 402 13.54 17.48 14.10
CA ASP A 402 13.65 17.80 12.68
C ASP A 402 12.84 16.85 11.78
N HIS A 403 12.23 15.78 12.31
CA HIS A 403 11.47 14.80 11.53
C HIS A 403 10.42 15.44 10.60
N LYS A 404 9.72 16.49 11.06
CA LYS A 404 8.75 17.24 10.23
C LYS A 404 9.43 18.00 9.09
N SER A 405 10.57 18.62 9.36
CA SER A 405 11.32 19.37 8.35
C SER A 405 11.88 18.40 7.31
N TRP A 406 12.56 17.34 7.75
CA TRP A 406 13.16 16.30 6.93
C TRP A 406 12.17 15.72 5.90
N ARG A 407 11.03 15.19 6.34
CA ARG A 407 10.00 14.64 5.43
C ARG A 407 9.45 15.65 4.43
N THR A 408 9.37 16.93 4.82
CA THR A 408 8.86 18.00 3.94
C THR A 408 9.88 18.31 2.85
N THR A 409 11.17 18.33 3.20
CA THR A 409 12.28 18.46 2.26
C THR A 409 12.33 17.27 1.29
N CYS A 410 12.26 16.03 1.78
CA CYS A 410 12.19 14.85 0.91
C CYS A 410 10.97 14.88 -0.01
N ALA A 411 9.79 15.24 0.52
CA ALA A 411 8.57 15.38 -0.27
C ALA A 411 8.72 16.40 -1.39
N GLN A 412 9.38 17.54 -1.14
CA GLN A 412 9.67 18.54 -2.18
C GLN A 412 10.55 17.96 -3.28
N ILE A 413 11.71 17.38 -2.91
CA ILE A 413 12.66 16.79 -3.87
C ILE A 413 11.98 15.74 -4.76
N PHE A 414 11.18 14.86 -4.15
CA PHE A 414 10.48 13.81 -4.90
C PHE A 414 9.30 14.33 -5.71
N THR A 415 8.65 15.41 -5.28
CA THR A 415 7.63 16.10 -6.07
C THR A 415 8.23 16.64 -7.35
N ASP A 416 9.35 17.36 -7.26
CA ASP A 416 10.00 17.97 -8.42
C ASP A 416 10.47 16.90 -9.42
N SER A 417 11.10 15.84 -8.90
CA SER A 417 11.53 14.70 -9.72
C SER A 417 10.34 13.97 -10.39
N LEU A 418 9.25 13.72 -9.66
CA LEU A 418 8.06 13.09 -10.21
C LEU A 418 7.42 13.94 -11.31
N LEU A 419 7.20 15.25 -11.06
CA LEU A 419 6.60 16.14 -12.04
C LEU A 419 7.44 16.27 -13.30
N SER A 420 8.78 16.30 -13.16
CA SER A 420 9.68 16.26 -14.31
C SER A 420 9.56 14.96 -15.10
N SER A 421 9.44 13.81 -14.40
CA SER A 421 9.25 12.50 -15.05
C SER A 421 7.87 12.32 -15.69
N LEU A 422 6.90 13.18 -15.40
CA LEU A 422 5.55 13.17 -15.98
C LEU A 422 5.36 14.26 -17.03
N ASP A 423 6.44 14.91 -17.47
CA ASP A 423 6.35 15.94 -18.48
C ASP A 423 5.76 15.39 -19.79
N GLY A 424 4.88 16.15 -20.42
CA GLY A 424 4.10 15.69 -21.60
C GLY A 424 2.88 14.81 -21.27
N LEU A 425 2.81 14.20 -20.08
CA LEU A 425 1.61 13.48 -19.59
C LEU A 425 0.64 14.39 -18.83
N LEU A 426 1.10 15.56 -18.38
CA LEU A 426 0.31 16.51 -17.61
C LEU A 426 -0.10 17.71 -18.46
N THR A 427 -1.27 18.27 -18.16
CA THR A 427 -1.75 19.51 -18.80
C THR A 427 -0.76 20.66 -18.54
N ARG A 428 -0.23 21.25 -19.62
CA ARG A 428 0.75 22.37 -19.56
C ARG A 428 0.07 23.75 -19.60
N THR A 429 -1.12 23.84 -20.18
CA THR A 429 -1.86 25.10 -20.39
C THR A 429 -2.69 25.50 -19.16
N LEU A 430 -2.12 25.37 -17.97
CA LEU A 430 -2.79 25.75 -16.72
C LEU A 430 -2.29 27.12 -16.24
N PRO A 431 -3.15 27.95 -15.62
CA PRO A 431 -2.71 29.18 -14.99
C PRO A 431 -1.60 28.94 -13.95
N PRO A 432 -0.65 29.87 -13.75
CA PRO A 432 0.50 29.67 -12.84
C PRO A 432 0.12 29.27 -11.41
N HIS A 433 -0.98 29.82 -10.88
CA HIS A 433 -1.46 29.47 -9.54
C HIS A 433 -1.96 28.02 -9.46
N VAL A 434 -2.55 27.49 -10.53
CA VAL A 434 -2.99 26.08 -10.62
C VAL A 434 -1.79 25.15 -10.74
N LEU A 435 -0.75 25.54 -11.49
CA LEU A 435 0.51 24.77 -11.56
C LEU A 435 1.17 24.65 -10.18
N LYS A 436 1.22 25.76 -9.42
CA LYS A 436 1.72 25.76 -8.04
C LYS A 436 0.87 24.88 -7.13
N TYR A 437 -0.46 24.94 -7.26
CA TYR A 437 -1.38 24.10 -6.48
C TYR A 437 -1.22 22.61 -6.82
N ARG A 438 -1.08 22.25 -8.10
CA ARG A 438 -0.81 20.88 -8.56
C ARG A 438 0.42 20.28 -7.87
N ALA A 439 1.52 21.03 -7.83
CA ALA A 439 2.75 20.60 -7.17
C ALA A 439 2.56 20.47 -5.65
N HIS A 440 1.90 21.45 -5.03
CA HIS A 440 1.60 21.42 -3.61
C HIS A 440 0.77 20.18 -3.20
N VAL A 441 -0.25 19.79 -3.98
CA VAL A 441 -1.05 18.60 -3.69
C VAL A 441 -0.22 17.32 -3.74
N ILE A 442 0.70 17.17 -4.70
CA ILE A 442 1.62 16.02 -4.75
C ILE A 442 2.55 16.00 -3.55
N GLN A 443 3.11 17.15 -3.16
CA GLN A 443 3.94 17.25 -1.98
C GLN A 443 3.18 16.83 -0.71
N GLU A 444 1.93 17.27 -0.56
CA GLU A 444 1.05 16.84 0.54
C GLU A 444 0.76 15.32 0.48
N LEU A 445 0.65 14.73 -0.71
CA LEU A 445 0.52 13.29 -0.88
C LEU A 445 1.79 12.54 -0.44
N PHE A 446 2.99 13.00 -0.77
CA PHE A 446 4.24 12.44 -0.22
C PHE A 446 4.30 12.54 1.31
N VAL A 447 3.98 13.71 1.84
CA VAL A 447 3.87 13.97 3.28
C VAL A 447 2.86 13.01 3.93
N LYS A 448 1.68 12.79 3.32
CA LYS A 448 0.70 11.80 3.77
C LYS A 448 1.24 10.38 3.70
N GLY A 449 1.90 10.01 2.60
CA GLY A 449 2.57 8.72 2.40
C GLY A 449 3.56 8.42 3.53
N TYR A 450 4.43 9.37 3.89
CA TYR A 450 5.36 9.19 5.01
C TYR A 450 4.64 8.98 6.35
N ARG A 451 3.52 9.67 6.60
CA ARG A 451 2.74 9.43 7.84
C ARG A 451 2.18 8.02 7.88
N ILE A 452 1.69 7.53 6.74
CA ILE A 452 1.18 6.18 6.61
C ILE A 452 2.33 5.19 6.82
N GLY A 453 3.42 5.27 6.05
CA GLY A 453 4.57 4.39 6.17
C GLY A 453 5.13 4.29 7.59
N PHE A 454 5.38 5.43 8.25
CA PHE A 454 5.80 5.45 9.65
C PHE A 454 4.78 4.80 10.59
N ARG A 455 3.48 5.09 10.41
CA ARG A 455 2.43 4.47 11.23
C ARG A 455 2.43 2.95 11.06
N LEU A 456 2.57 2.44 9.84
CA LEU A 456 2.62 1.00 9.58
C LEU A 456 3.84 0.38 10.29
N ARG A 457 5.03 0.99 10.15
CA ARG A 457 6.29 0.46 10.69
C ARG A 457 6.49 0.65 12.20
N MET A 458 5.72 1.56 12.82
CA MET A 458 5.64 1.72 14.28
C MET A 458 4.70 0.71 14.96
N ALA A 459 3.98 -0.11 14.19
CA ALA A 459 3.31 -1.29 14.72
C ALA A 459 4.27 -2.49 14.63
N ALA A 460 4.32 -3.33 15.67
CA ALA A 460 5.08 -4.58 15.64
C ALA A 460 4.31 -5.65 14.85
N VAL A 461 4.07 -5.36 13.57
CA VAL A 461 3.22 -6.15 12.67
C VAL A 461 3.89 -6.18 11.31
N ARG A 462 3.86 -7.34 10.64
CA ARG A 462 4.38 -7.44 9.28
C ARG A 462 3.36 -6.86 8.29
N TRP A 463 3.85 -6.02 7.40
CA TRP A 463 3.10 -5.50 6.27
C TRP A 463 3.67 -6.10 4.99
N ASP A 464 2.80 -6.73 4.21
CA ASP A 464 3.17 -7.29 2.92
C ASP A 464 2.48 -6.49 1.81
N PHE A 465 3.28 -6.12 0.82
CA PHE A 465 2.85 -5.30 -0.30
C PHE A 465 3.06 -6.10 -1.58
N HIS A 466 1.99 -6.31 -2.33
CA HIS A 466 2.06 -7.04 -3.58
C HIS A 466 1.42 -6.21 -4.69
N TRP A 467 2.19 -5.87 -5.72
CA TRP A 467 1.67 -5.19 -6.90
C TRP A 467 1.27 -6.24 -7.94
N PRO A 468 -0.05 -6.43 -8.23
CA PRO A 468 -0.46 -7.36 -9.26
C PRO A 468 0.20 -7.03 -10.59
N LEU A 469 0.90 -8.03 -11.14
CA LEU A 469 1.66 -7.87 -12.39
C LEU A 469 0.76 -8.03 -13.60
N HIS A 470 1.21 -7.51 -14.75
CA HIS A 470 0.56 -7.75 -16.03
C HIS A 470 0.43 -9.26 -16.29
N GLY A 471 -0.76 -9.70 -16.70
CA GLY A 471 -1.07 -11.09 -16.98
C GLY A 471 -1.46 -11.94 -15.76
N ALA A 472 -1.32 -11.42 -14.53
CA ALA A 472 -1.76 -12.13 -13.34
C ALA A 472 -3.28 -12.38 -13.38
N THR A 473 -3.72 -13.57 -12.96
CA THR A 473 -5.15 -13.88 -12.84
C THR A 473 -5.80 -12.96 -11.82
N PHE A 474 -6.99 -12.45 -12.14
CA PHE A 474 -7.77 -11.66 -11.19
C PHE A 474 -8.23 -12.54 -10.02
N GLY A 475 -8.20 -12.00 -8.80
CA GLY A 475 -8.76 -12.66 -7.63
C GLY A 475 -9.57 -11.68 -6.79
N GLY A 476 -10.89 -11.81 -6.76
CA GLY A 476 -11.81 -10.85 -6.16
C GLY A 476 -11.65 -10.72 -4.63
N SER A 477 -11.03 -11.72 -3.99
CA SER A 477 -10.68 -11.67 -2.56
C SER A 477 -9.53 -10.71 -2.24
N THR A 478 -8.70 -10.33 -3.22
CA THR A 478 -7.48 -9.53 -3.01
C THR A 478 -7.35 -8.33 -3.94
N MET A 479 -8.18 -8.26 -4.98
CA MET A 479 -8.14 -7.23 -6.01
C MET A 479 -9.53 -6.61 -6.23
N VAL A 480 -9.56 -5.37 -6.73
CA VAL A 480 -10.78 -4.66 -7.12
C VAL A 480 -10.64 -4.24 -8.58
N ASN A 481 -11.65 -4.59 -9.38
CA ASN A 481 -11.70 -4.25 -10.79
C ASN A 481 -12.03 -2.75 -10.99
N GLU A 482 -11.14 -2.03 -11.66
CA GLU A 482 -11.32 -0.64 -12.09
C GLU A 482 -11.74 -0.53 -13.57
N SER A 483 -11.73 -1.62 -14.34
CA SER A 483 -12.24 -1.68 -15.71
C SER A 483 -13.77 -1.72 -15.70
N ARG A 484 -14.40 -0.59 -15.38
CA ARG A 484 -15.86 -0.49 -15.16
C ARG A 484 -16.72 -0.84 -16.38
N MET A 485 -16.17 -0.76 -17.59
CA MET A 485 -16.92 -0.91 -18.83
C MET A 485 -16.43 -2.08 -19.70
N LEU A 486 -15.75 -3.06 -19.11
CA LEU A 486 -15.18 -4.21 -19.84
C LEU A 486 -16.24 -4.98 -20.65
N TYR A 487 -17.47 -5.04 -20.15
CA TYR A 487 -18.63 -5.67 -20.80
C TYR A 487 -19.69 -4.67 -21.27
N GLY A 488 -19.31 -3.42 -21.49
CA GLY A 488 -20.19 -2.36 -22.01
C GLY A 488 -21.01 -1.62 -20.94
N ASP A 489 -21.20 -2.20 -19.75
CA ASP A 489 -21.80 -1.52 -18.60
C ASP A 489 -21.23 -2.02 -17.26
N VAL A 490 -21.39 -1.21 -16.20
CA VAL A 490 -20.80 -1.45 -14.87
C VAL A 490 -21.36 -2.70 -14.21
N MET A 491 -22.67 -2.89 -14.22
CA MET A 491 -23.32 -3.97 -13.48
C MET A 491 -23.02 -5.33 -14.10
N ARG A 492 -23.07 -5.42 -15.43
CA ARG A 492 -22.65 -6.61 -16.17
C ARG A 492 -21.18 -6.88 -15.95
N THR A 493 -20.33 -5.86 -16.03
CA THR A 493 -18.90 -6.05 -15.84
C THR A 493 -18.57 -6.59 -14.46
N MET A 494 -19.16 -6.04 -13.40
CA MET A 494 -18.96 -6.56 -12.04
C MET A 494 -19.43 -8.01 -11.90
N ARG A 495 -20.60 -8.35 -12.46
CA ARG A 495 -21.14 -9.72 -12.40
C ARG A 495 -20.24 -10.71 -13.13
N GLU A 496 -19.85 -10.42 -14.37
CA GLU A 496 -19.06 -11.33 -15.20
C GLU A 496 -17.64 -11.53 -14.64
N VAL A 497 -17.02 -10.46 -14.13
CA VAL A 497 -15.67 -10.54 -13.54
C VAL A 497 -15.65 -11.39 -12.28
N ILE A 498 -16.67 -11.27 -11.42
CA ILE A 498 -16.77 -12.07 -10.18
C ILE A 498 -17.18 -13.51 -10.49
N ALA A 499 -18.09 -13.73 -11.44
CA ALA A 499 -18.54 -15.07 -11.79
C ALA A 499 -17.44 -15.90 -12.47
N ASN A 500 -16.57 -15.25 -13.25
CA ASN A 500 -15.58 -15.90 -14.09
C ASN A 500 -14.16 -15.32 -13.85
N GLU A 501 -13.68 -15.32 -12.60
CA GLU A 501 -12.40 -14.68 -12.24
C GLU A 501 -11.22 -15.18 -13.10
N GLU A 502 -11.19 -16.47 -13.44
CA GLU A 502 -10.12 -17.10 -14.23
C GLU A 502 -10.07 -16.63 -15.70
N GLU A 503 -11.17 -16.10 -16.23
CA GLU A 503 -11.23 -15.54 -17.59
C GLU A 503 -10.62 -14.15 -17.68
N HIS A 504 -10.24 -13.56 -16.54
CA HIS A 504 -9.75 -12.19 -16.46
C HIS A 504 -8.31 -12.15 -15.99
N VAL A 505 -7.52 -11.32 -16.66
CA VAL A 505 -6.13 -11.07 -16.29
C VAL A 505 -5.89 -9.58 -16.11
N VAL A 506 -4.98 -9.27 -15.19
CA VAL A 506 -4.57 -7.90 -14.89
C VAL A 506 -3.84 -7.31 -16.09
N ARG A 507 -4.33 -6.18 -16.62
CA ARG A 507 -3.58 -5.34 -17.57
C ARG A 507 -2.45 -4.66 -16.83
N PHE A 508 -2.78 -3.92 -15.78
CA PHE A 508 -1.84 -3.34 -14.82
C PHE A 508 -2.56 -2.96 -13.52
N SER A 509 -1.78 -2.81 -12.45
CA SER A 509 -2.25 -2.38 -11.14
C SER A 509 -2.14 -0.87 -10.95
N ILE A 510 -3.17 -0.24 -10.41
CA ILE A 510 -3.18 1.16 -9.96
C ILE A 510 -2.64 1.27 -8.53
N SER A 511 -2.95 0.30 -7.66
CA SER A 511 -2.45 0.25 -6.28
C SER A 511 -1.99 -1.16 -5.92
N PRO A 512 -1.17 -1.35 -4.86
CA PRO A 512 -0.81 -2.68 -4.40
C PRO A 512 -1.96 -3.32 -3.65
N THR A 513 -1.93 -4.64 -3.50
CA THR A 513 -2.60 -5.35 -2.43
C THR A 513 -1.76 -5.22 -1.16
N ILE A 514 -2.38 -4.83 -0.05
CA ILE A 514 -1.70 -4.65 1.24
C ILE A 514 -2.28 -5.62 2.24
N ARG A 515 -1.41 -6.45 2.82
CA ARG A 515 -1.75 -7.41 3.86
C ARG A 515 -1.05 -7.06 5.15
N LYS A 516 -1.70 -7.40 6.26
CA LYS A 516 -1.22 -7.20 7.62
C LYS A 516 -1.18 -8.55 8.33
N LYS A 517 -0.06 -8.89 8.96
CA LYS A 517 0.11 -10.13 9.73
C LYS A 517 0.73 -9.87 11.09
N ASP A 518 -0.02 -10.20 12.14
CA ASP A 518 0.41 -10.10 13.54
C ASP A 518 1.11 -11.39 13.99
N TRP A 519 2.27 -11.26 14.64
CA TRP A 519 3.07 -12.38 15.14
C TRP A 519 3.12 -12.44 16.66
N GLY A 520 2.57 -11.44 17.38
CA GLY A 520 2.68 -11.33 18.84
C GLY A 520 1.76 -12.25 19.63
N VAL A 521 0.77 -12.90 19.00
CA VAL A 521 -0.21 -13.77 19.67
C VAL A 521 -0.14 -15.19 19.08
N GLY A 522 0.80 -15.99 19.59
CA GLY A 522 0.72 -17.46 19.59
C GLY A 522 0.55 -18.16 18.23
N GLY A 523 1.44 -17.93 17.26
CA GLY A 523 1.58 -18.82 16.09
C GLY A 523 1.33 -18.21 14.72
N GLY A 524 1.60 -16.91 14.54
CA GLY A 524 1.54 -16.24 13.24
C GLY A 524 0.10 -16.09 12.73
N GLY A 525 -0.56 -15.02 13.15
CA GLY A 525 -1.96 -14.74 12.82
C GLY A 525 -2.25 -14.80 11.31
N ALA A 526 -3.50 -15.10 10.97
CA ALA A 526 -3.92 -15.09 9.56
C ALA A 526 -3.62 -13.72 8.92
N ALA A 527 -3.07 -13.73 7.71
CA ALA A 527 -2.83 -12.50 6.98
C ALA A 527 -4.17 -11.85 6.62
N GLN A 528 -4.39 -10.63 7.07
CA GLN A 528 -5.58 -9.85 6.76
C GLN A 528 -5.30 -8.92 5.58
N VAL A 529 -6.12 -8.99 4.53
CA VAL A 529 -6.11 -7.98 3.45
C VAL A 529 -6.71 -6.68 4.01
N VAL A 530 -5.89 -5.64 4.12
CA VAL A 530 -6.34 -4.32 4.57
C VAL A 530 -6.63 -3.38 3.40
N HIS A 531 -6.04 -3.63 2.23
CA HIS A 531 -6.31 -2.88 1.01
C HIS A 531 -6.21 -3.83 -0.17
N SER A 532 -7.30 -3.97 -0.91
CA SER A 532 -7.32 -4.77 -2.13
C SER A 532 -6.68 -3.99 -3.27
N GLY A 533 -5.85 -4.64 -4.08
CA GLY A 533 -5.18 -3.99 -5.21
C GLY A 533 -6.20 -3.49 -6.23
N LEU A 534 -6.18 -2.19 -6.52
CA LEU A 534 -6.95 -1.62 -7.62
C LEU A 534 -6.28 -2.03 -8.94
N VAL A 535 -6.99 -2.74 -9.80
CA VAL A 535 -6.44 -3.29 -11.04
C VAL A 535 -7.34 -3.00 -12.23
N LEU A 536 -6.73 -2.71 -13.37
CA LEU A 536 -7.42 -2.74 -14.65
C LEU A 536 -7.30 -4.14 -15.24
N LEU A 537 -8.42 -4.68 -15.69
CA LEU A 537 -8.56 -6.03 -16.22
C LEU A 537 -8.76 -6.05 -17.73
N THR A 538 -8.40 -7.19 -18.32
CA THR A 538 -8.76 -7.60 -19.67
C THR A 538 -9.22 -9.05 -19.66
N ARG A 539 -9.93 -9.45 -20.71
CA ARG A 539 -10.25 -10.85 -20.92
C ARG A 539 -9.01 -11.61 -21.37
N ARG A 540 -8.83 -12.83 -20.87
CA ARG A 540 -7.75 -13.72 -21.29
C ARG A 540 -7.90 -14.02 -22.79
N GLY A 541 -6.80 -13.91 -23.54
CA GLY A 541 -6.79 -14.10 -25.00
C GLY A 541 -7.17 -12.87 -25.83
N TRP A 542 -7.44 -11.72 -25.21
CA TRP A 542 -7.77 -10.46 -25.90
C TRP A 542 -6.59 -9.46 -25.91
N LEU A 543 -5.35 -9.95 -25.84
CA LEU A 543 -4.12 -9.15 -25.78
C LEU A 543 -3.29 -9.23 -27.06
#